data_AF-A0A7C0VYZ9-F1
#
_entry.id   AF-A0A7C0VYZ9-F1
#
_cell.length_a   1.000
_cell.length_b   1.000
_cell.length_c   1.000
_cell.angle_alpha   90.00
_cell.angle_beta   90.00
_cell.angle_gamma   90.00
#
_symmetry.space_group_name_H-M   'P 1'
#
loop_
_entity.id
_entity.type
_entity.pdbx_description
1 polymer ?
#
loop_
_entity_poly.entity_id
_entity_poly.type
_entity_poly.pdbx_seq_one_letter_code
_entity_poly.pdbx_strand_id
1 'polypeptide(L)'
;MTALVGLDPAYKESGSSVKGKIKISKNGNRYIRKMLYLPPLWAIKNNKRISLFYQPLIDNYKPKKVAVIAAMRKLLLVAHAV
;
A
#
# COMPACT_ATOMS: atom_id res chain seq x y z
N MET A 1 6.92 -10.78 -0.88
CA MET A 1 7.37 -9.66 -1.75
C MET A 1 7.05 -8.25 -1.24
N THR A 2 6.01 -8.04 -0.41
CA THR A 2 5.64 -6.68 0.06
C THR A 2 6.73 -5.97 0.87
N ALA A 3 7.55 -6.72 1.62
CA ALA A 3 8.71 -6.19 2.35
C ALA A 3 9.84 -5.72 1.41
N LEU A 4 10.13 -6.47 0.34
CA LEU A 4 11.16 -6.12 -0.66
C LEU A 4 10.84 -4.80 -1.39
N VAL A 5 9.55 -4.49 -1.53
CA VAL A 5 9.06 -3.25 -2.17
C VAL A 5 8.83 -2.13 -1.15
N GLY A 6 8.91 -2.42 0.15
CA GLY A 6 8.68 -1.44 1.22
C GLY A 6 7.22 -0.98 1.29
N LEU A 7 6.29 -1.94 1.18
CA LEU A 7 4.83 -1.76 1.34
C LEU A 7 4.26 -2.52 2.53
N ASP A 8 5.14 -3.04 3.37
CA ASP A 8 4.86 -3.60 4.67
C ASP A 8 4.64 -2.50 5.73
N PRO A 9 3.81 -2.77 6.75
CA PRO A 9 3.74 -1.91 7.92
C PRO A 9 5.04 -2.01 8.73
N ALA A 10 5.70 -0.88 8.93
CA ALA A 10 6.82 -0.72 9.86
C ALA A 10 6.28 -0.37 11.25
N TYR A 11 6.51 -1.29 12.18
CA TYR A 11 6.30 -1.10 13.60
C TYR A 11 7.57 -0.48 14.20
N LYS A 12 7.39 0.55 15.03
CA LYS A 12 8.49 1.13 15.82
C LYS A 12 8.17 0.91 17.29
N GLU A 13 8.60 -0.25 17.79
CA GLU A 13 8.42 -0.64 19.17
C GLU A 13 9.78 -0.88 19.82
N SER A 14 9.96 -0.40 21.05
CA SER A 14 11.17 -0.61 21.86
C SER A 14 10.76 -0.72 23.31
N GLY A 15 10.96 -1.90 23.88
CA GLY A 15 10.51 -2.24 25.24
C GLY A 15 9.00 -2.00 25.44
N SER A 16 8.61 -1.65 26.67
CA SER A 16 7.23 -1.32 27.05
C SER A 16 6.85 0.14 26.81
N SER A 17 7.82 1.05 26.65
CA SER A 17 7.59 2.50 26.62
C SER A 17 7.44 3.12 25.23
N VAL A 18 7.97 2.50 24.17
CA VAL A 18 7.89 3.06 22.81
C VAL A 18 6.84 2.31 22.00
N LYS A 19 5.67 2.93 21.79
CA LYS A 19 4.66 2.51 20.81
C LYS A 19 4.48 3.60 19.76
N GLY A 20 5.28 3.53 18.69
CA GLY A 20 5.20 4.47 17.58
C GLY A 20 3.99 4.24 16.68
N LYS A 21 3.52 5.29 15.99
CA LYS A 21 2.50 5.16 14.95
C LYS A 21 2.99 4.21 13.85
N ILE A 22 2.15 3.23 13.49
CA ILE A 22 2.42 2.31 12.37
C ILE A 22 2.50 3.11 11.07
N LYS A 23 3.62 2.97 10.36
CA LYS A 23 3.86 3.64 9.06
C LYS A 23 4.11 2.58 8.00
N ILE A 24 3.97 2.95 6.74
CA ILE A 24 4.47 2.09 5.66
C ILE A 24 6.00 2.16 5.65
N SER A 25 6.63 0.99 5.68
CA SER A 25 8.07 0.80 5.61
C SER A 25 8.68 1.55 4.44
N LYS A 26 9.94 1.94 4.59
CA LYS A 26 10.76 2.50 3.49
C LYS A 26 11.93 1.58 3.16
N ASN A 27 12.02 0.41 3.79
CA ASN A 27 13.15 -0.52 3.68
C ASN A 27 13.09 -1.43 2.43
N GLY A 28 12.59 -0.90 1.31
CA GLY A 28 12.52 -1.62 0.04
C GLY A 28 13.16 -0.85 -1.10
N ASN A 29 13.15 -1.43 -2.29
CA ASN A 29 13.73 -0.77 -3.47
C ASN A 29 12.90 0.49 -3.84
N ARG A 30 13.53 1.66 -3.70
CA ARG A 30 12.91 2.97 -3.99
C ARG A 30 12.43 3.08 -5.44
N TYR A 31 13.16 2.52 -6.40
CA TYR A 31 12.81 2.56 -7.82
C TYR A 31 11.54 1.77 -8.09
N ILE A 32 11.45 0.54 -7.58
CA ILE A 32 10.28 -0.32 -7.72
C ILE A 32 9.05 0.35 -7.09
N ARG A 33 9.20 0.94 -5.90
CA ARG A 33 8.11 1.66 -5.24
C ARG A 33 7.61 2.88 -6.04
N LYS A 34 8.51 3.61 -6.71
CA LYS A 34 8.14 4.75 -7.56
C LYS A 34 7.40 4.27 -8.82
N MET A 35 7.91 3.23 -9.46
CA MET A 35 7.30 2.64 -10.66
C MET A 35 5.89 2.09 -10.36
N LEU A 36 5.72 1.43 -9.21
CA LEU A 36 4.44 0.85 -8.80
C LEU A 36 3.39 1.88 -8.38
N TYR A 37 3.72 3.16 -8.25
CA TYR A 37 2.74 4.18 -7.86
C TYR A 37 1.73 4.49 -8.97
N LEU A 38 2.14 4.43 -10.23
CA LEU A 38 1.30 4.78 -11.38
C LEU A 38 0.26 3.70 -11.77
N PRO A 39 0.60 2.40 -11.83
CA PRO A 39 -0.36 1.33 -12.15
C PRO A 39 -1.66 1.33 -11.33
N PRO A 40 -1.66 1.48 -9.98
CA PRO A 40 -2.88 1.52 -9.21
C PRO A 40 -3.81 2.68 -9.58
N LEU A 41 -3.29 3.84 -9.97
CA LEU A 41 -4.11 4.97 -10.39
C LEU A 41 -4.91 4.66 -11.66
N TRP A 42 -4.29 3.95 -12.60
CA TRP A 42 -4.95 3.51 -13.82
C TRP A 42 -5.92 2.35 -13.55
N ALA A 43 -5.50 1.41 -12.70
CA ALA A 43 -6.30 0.26 -12.32
C ALA A 43 -7.57 0.63 -11.54
N ILE A 44 -7.54 1.67 -10.71
CA ILE A 44 -8.74 2.19 -10.02
C ILE A 44 -9.82 2.64 -11.02
N LYS A 45 -9.42 3.19 -12.18
CA LYS A 45 -10.34 3.65 -13.22
C LYS A 45 -10.86 2.51 -14.09
N ASN A 46 -9.98 1.60 -14.50
CA ASN A 46 -10.31 0.60 -15.53
C ASN A 46 -10.69 -0.77 -14.97
N ASN A 47 -10.31 -1.08 -13.72
CA ASN A 47 -10.56 -2.38 -13.12
C ASN A 47 -11.55 -2.27 -11.95
N LYS A 48 -12.77 -2.77 -12.19
CA LYS A 48 -13.86 -2.76 -11.19
C LYS A 48 -13.45 -3.42 -9.87
N ARG A 49 -12.65 -4.49 -9.88
CA ARG A 49 -12.21 -5.19 -8.64
C ARG A 49 -11.35 -4.29 -7.75
N ILE A 50 -10.51 -3.45 -8.34
CA ILE A 50 -9.62 -2.54 -7.61
C ILE A 50 -10.38 -1.27 -7.22
N SER A 51 -11.28 -0.79 -8.08
CA SER A 51 -12.16 0.33 -7.77
C SER A 51 -13.04 0.04 -6.55
N LEU A 52 -13.66 -1.15 -6.50
CA LEU A 52 -14.46 -1.62 -5.36
C LEU A 52 -13.65 -1.77 -4.07
N PHE A 53 -12.35 -2.05 -4.17
CA PHE A 53 -11.47 -2.08 -3.00
C PHE A 53 -11.10 -0.66 -2.55
N TYR A 54 -10.92 0.27 -3.50
CA TYR A 54 -10.47 1.64 -3.27
C TYR A 54 -11.57 2.56 -2.71
N GLN A 55 -12.80 2.45 -3.21
CA GLN A 55 -13.93 3.30 -2.82
C GLN A 55 -14.22 3.27 -1.31
N PRO A 56 -14.41 2.09 -0.67
CA PRO A 56 -14.64 2.03 0.78
C PRO A 56 -13.49 2.62 1.61
N LEU A 57 -12.26 2.60 1.10
CA LEU A 57 -11.13 3.20 1.81
C LEU A 57 -11.23 4.72 1.85
N ILE A 58 -11.67 5.35 0.75
CA ILE A 58 -11.93 6.79 0.71
C ILE A 58 -13.14 7.15 1.56
N ASP A 59 -14.23 6.38 1.42
CA ASP A 59 -15.50 6.68 2.08
C ASP A 59 -15.36 6.61 3.60
N ASN A 60 -14.49 5.73 4.10
CA ASN A 60 -14.10 5.66 5.51
C ASN A 60 -13.06 6.73 5.92
N TYR A 61 -13.05 7.89 5.27
CA TYR A 61 -12.18 9.04 5.54
C TYR A 61 -10.67 8.76 5.55
N LYS A 62 -10.20 7.69 4.90
CA LYS A 62 -8.75 7.48 4.80
C LYS A 62 -8.15 8.49 3.82
N PRO A 63 -6.93 9.00 4.10
CA PRO A 63 -6.25 9.87 3.15
C PRO A 63 -6.10 9.18 1.80
N LYS A 64 -6.40 9.89 0.70
CA LYS A 64 -6.32 9.34 -0.68
C LYS A 64 -5.00 8.61 -0.95
N LYS A 65 -3.89 9.14 -0.43
CA LYS A 65 -2.55 8.54 -0.54
C LYS A 65 -2.46 7.16 0.12
N VAL A 66 -3.10 6.96 1.27
CA VAL A 66 -3.15 5.67 1.97
C VAL A 66 -3.97 4.66 1.18
N ALA A 67 -5.11 5.09 0.62
CA ALA A 67 -5.94 4.24 -0.23
C ALA A 67 -5.19 3.79 -1.50
N VAL A 68 -4.41 4.69 -2.13
CA VAL A 68 -3.56 4.33 -3.29
C VAL A 68 -2.48 3.33 -2.91
N ILE A 69 -1.82 3.51 -1.75
CA ILE A 69 -0.81 2.54 -1.27
C ILE A 69 -1.42 1.17 -0.98
N ALA A 70 -2.64 1.13 -0.43
CA ALA A 70 -3.36 -0.11 -0.21
C ALA A 70 -3.72 -0.80 -1.55
N ALA A 71 -4.20 -0.04 -2.54
CA ALA A 71 -4.47 -0.54 -3.89
C ALA A 71 -3.18 -1.07 -4.57
N MET A 72 -2.06 -0.38 -4.39
CA MET A 72 -0.74 -0.82 -4.88
C MET A 72 -0.32 -2.17 -4.30
N ARG A 73 -0.51 -2.35 -2.98
CA ARG A 73 -0.26 -3.64 -2.31
C ARG A 73 -1.20 -4.73 -2.82
N LYS A 74 -2.49 -4.43 -3.04
CA LYS A 74 -3.47 -5.39 -3.58
C LYS A 74 -3.09 -5.85 -4.98
N LEU A 75 -2.68 -4.93 -5.86
CA LEU A 75 -2.18 -5.24 -7.20
C LEU A 75 -0.95 -6.14 -7.17
N LEU A 76 0.02 -5.83 -6.31
CA LEU A 76 1.24 -6.61 -6.19
C LEU A 76 0.95 -8.04 -5.72
N LEU A 77 -0.01 -8.22 -4.80
CA LEU A 77 -0.46 -9.55 -4.39
C LEU A 77 -1.14 -10.31 -5.52
N VAL A 78 -1.97 -9.65 -6.33
CA VAL A 78 -2.61 -10.29 -7.50
C VAL A 78 -1.57 -10.70 -8.55
N ALA A 79 -0.59 -9.85 -8.84
CA ALA A 79 0.46 -10.15 -9.80
C ALA A 79 1.38 -11.30 -9.36
N HIS A 80 1.54 -11.51 -8.06
CA HIS A 80 2.34 -12.60 -7.49
C HIS A 80 1.53 -13.87 -7.19
N ALA A 81 0.20 -13.79 -7.11
CA ALA A 81 -0.66 -14.93 -6.85
C ALA A 81 -0.91 -15.80 -8.10
N VAL A 82 -0.14 -15.56 -9.17
CA VAL A 82 -0.08 -16.36 -10.40
C VAL A 82 1.07 -17.35 -10.28
#